data_AF-A0A8G2FXE4-F1
#
_entry.id   AF-A0A8G2FXE4-F1
#
_cell.length_a   1.000
_cell.length_b   1.000
_cell.length_c   1.000
_cell.angle_alpha   90.00
_cell.angle_beta   90.00
_cell.angle_gamma   90.00
#
_symmetry.space_group_name_H-M   'P 1'
#
loop_
_entity.id
_entity.type
_entity.pdbx_description
1 polymer ?
#
loop_
_entity_poly.entity_id
_entity_poly.type
_entity_poly.pdbx_seq_one_letter_code
_entity_poly.pdbx_strand_id
1 'polypeptide(L)'
;MNMYEILTNFEMSILMGDVDRSYKILDNAKEHYLKRGRDNNVAFIDNIIKFLQSELNAQELENELLQKKYRRLLLDDVSDYEDYIKSLVYYLEYSVSRYNIRYPYFDSKRANDVI
;
A
#
# COMPACT_ATOMS: atom_id res chain seq x y z
N MET A 1 1.10 -12.60 -10.59
CA MET A 1 0.87 -11.61 -9.53
C MET A 1 -0.59 -11.56 -9.14
N ASN A 2 -0.90 -12.36 -8.13
CA ASN A 2 -2.10 -12.18 -7.32
C ASN A 2 -1.88 -10.97 -6.37
N MET A 3 -2.94 -10.54 -5.69
CA MET A 3 -2.88 -9.35 -4.83
C MET A 3 -1.91 -9.57 -3.65
N TYR A 4 -1.90 -10.77 -3.08
CA TYR A 4 -1.07 -11.11 -1.93
C TYR A 4 0.43 -10.97 -2.22
N GLU A 5 0.91 -11.45 -3.37
CA GLU A 5 2.30 -11.29 -3.82
C GLU A 5 2.69 -9.82 -3.98
N ILE A 6 1.77 -8.99 -4.49
CA ILE A 6 2.00 -7.55 -4.65
C ILE A 6 2.16 -6.88 -3.28
N LEU A 7 1.22 -7.16 -2.36
CA LEU A 7 1.23 -6.58 -1.01
C LEU A 7 2.47 -7.02 -0.23
N THR A 8 2.85 -8.28 -0.30
CA THR A 8 4.07 -8.79 0.36
C THR A 8 5.32 -8.07 -0.14
N ASN A 9 5.45 -7.88 -1.45
CA ASN A 9 6.59 -7.15 -2.03
C ASN A 9 6.59 -5.66 -1.65
N PHE A 10 5.41 -5.05 -1.61
CA PHE A 10 5.22 -3.68 -1.18
C PHE A 10 5.59 -3.50 0.32
N GLU A 11 5.07 -4.37 1.20
CA GLU A 11 5.34 -4.38 2.63
C GLU A 11 6.85 -4.50 2.92
N MET A 12 7.55 -5.40 2.24
CA MET A 12 9.00 -5.50 2.37
C MET A 12 9.71 -4.19 1.98
N SER A 13 9.28 -3.55 0.89
CA SER A 13 9.88 -2.30 0.42
C SER A 13 9.65 -1.14 1.38
N ILE A 14 8.42 -0.98 1.88
CA ILE A 14 8.05 0.15 2.77
C ILE A 14 8.71 -0.01 4.14
N LEU A 15 8.81 -1.24 4.66
CA LEU A 15 9.49 -1.52 5.94
C LEU A 15 10.99 -1.20 5.87
N MET A 16 11.62 -1.41 4.71
CA MET A 16 13.01 -1.03 4.45
C MET A 16 13.21 0.49 4.25
N GLY A 17 12.13 1.28 4.21
CA GLY A 17 12.17 2.71 3.94
C GLY A 17 12.42 3.06 2.46
N ASP A 18 12.32 2.09 1.55
CA ASP A 18 12.41 2.33 0.11
C ASP A 18 11.03 2.75 -0.43
N VAL A 19 10.73 4.03 -0.19
CA VAL A 19 9.46 4.66 -0.54
C VAL A 19 9.24 4.66 -2.05
N ASP A 20 10.24 5.09 -2.83
CA ASP A 20 10.15 5.13 -4.30
C ASP A 20 9.79 3.77 -4.90
N ARG A 21 10.45 2.70 -4.43
CA ARG A 21 10.16 1.35 -4.90
C ARG A 21 8.79 0.89 -4.44
N SER A 22 8.38 1.20 -3.21
CA SER A 22 7.06 0.83 -2.68
C SER A 22 5.94 1.43 -3.55
N TYR A 23 6.07 2.69 -3.94
CA TYR A 23 5.13 3.35 -4.86
C TYR A 23 5.14 2.74 -6.25
N LYS A 24 6.32 2.46 -6.82
CA LYS A 24 6.43 1.78 -8.13
C LYS A 24 5.76 0.40 -8.13
N ILE A 25 5.84 -0.34 -7.03
CA ILE A 25 5.16 -1.65 -6.92
C ILE A 25 3.64 -1.46 -7.00
N LEU A 26 3.08 -0.53 -6.23
CA LEU A 26 1.64 -0.24 -6.23
C LEU A 26 1.16 0.31 -7.58
N ASP A 27 1.90 1.24 -8.18
CA ASP A 27 1.53 1.88 -9.45
C ASP A 27 1.55 0.87 -10.62
N ASN A 28 2.59 0.04 -10.72
CA ASN A 28 2.66 -1.02 -11.72
C ASN A 28 1.51 -2.05 -11.56
N ALA A 29 1.19 -2.41 -10.32
CA ALA A 29 0.09 -3.31 -10.02
C ALA A 29 -1.27 -2.69 -10.40
N LYS A 30 -1.46 -1.41 -10.08
CA LYS A 30 -2.65 -0.64 -10.44
C LYS A 30 -2.85 -0.60 -11.95
N GLU A 31 -1.82 -0.22 -12.71
CA GLU A 31 -1.89 -0.21 -14.18
C GLU A 31 -2.24 -1.57 -14.76
N HIS A 32 -1.63 -2.63 -14.24
CA HIS A 32 -1.86 -3.99 -14.68
C HIS A 32 -3.31 -4.43 -14.48
N TYR A 33 -3.88 -4.11 -13.32
CA TYR A 33 -5.28 -4.42 -13.01
C TYR A 33 -6.26 -3.55 -13.79
N LEU A 34 -5.93 -2.27 -14.00
CA LEU A 34 -6.73 -1.37 -14.82
C LEU A 34 -6.86 -1.87 -16.26
N LYS A 35 -5.74 -2.30 -16.87
CA LYS A 35 -5.71 -2.89 -18.23
C LYS A 35 -6.55 -4.16 -18.35
N ARG A 36 -6.89 -4.80 -17.23
CA ARG A 36 -7.67 -6.05 -17.15
C ARG A 36 -9.10 -5.87 -16.64
N GLY A 37 -9.55 -4.62 -16.44
CA GLY A 37 -10.89 -4.32 -15.91
C GLY A 37 -11.13 -4.87 -14.51
N ARG A 38 -10.08 -4.95 -13.67
CA ARG A 38 -10.18 -5.45 -12.29
C ARG A 38 -10.38 -4.30 -11.31
N ASP A 39 -11.54 -3.67 -11.38
CA ASP A 39 -11.84 -2.42 -10.66
C ASP A 39 -11.68 -2.54 -9.14
N ASN A 40 -12.07 -3.68 -8.56
CA ASN A 40 -11.88 -3.90 -7.11
C ASN A 40 -10.40 -3.97 -6.71
N ASN A 41 -9.54 -4.54 -7.56
CA ASN A 41 -8.10 -4.58 -7.28
C ASN A 41 -7.50 -3.17 -7.37
N VAL A 42 -7.92 -2.40 -8.38
CA VAL A 42 -7.51 -0.99 -8.55
C VAL A 42 -7.93 -0.17 -7.34
N ALA A 43 -9.21 -0.26 -6.93
CA ALA A 43 -9.74 0.48 -5.79
C ALA A 43 -9.06 0.10 -4.46
N PHE A 44 -8.72 -1.18 -4.28
CA PHE A 44 -7.96 -1.63 -3.10
C PHE A 44 -6.58 -0.96 -3.03
N ILE A 45 -5.84 -0.98 -4.14
CA ILE A 45 -4.51 -0.33 -4.23
C ILE A 45 -4.63 1.18 -4.05
N ASP A 46 -5.65 1.81 -4.63
CA ASP A 46 -5.88 3.25 -4.49
C ASP A 46 -6.11 3.67 -3.04
N ASN A 47 -6.80 2.87 -2.25
CA ASN A 47 -6.98 3.17 -0.83
C ASN A 47 -5.62 3.15 -0.07
N ILE A 48 -4.72 2.22 -0.41
CA ILE A 48 -3.36 2.20 0.16
C ILE A 48 -2.58 3.45 -0.28
N ILE A 49 -2.64 3.82 -1.56
CA ILE A 49 -1.95 5.00 -2.07
C ILE A 49 -2.46 6.27 -1.38
N LYS A 50 -3.78 6.43 -1.23
CA LYS A 50 -4.40 7.56 -0.52
C LYS A 50 -3.92 7.67 0.92
N PHE A 51 -3.80 6.55 1.63
CA PHE A 51 -3.22 6.53 2.98
C PHE A 51 -1.77 7.04 2.98
N LEU A 52 -0.93 6.54 2.07
CA LEU A 52 0.47 6.98 1.96
C LEU A 52 0.61 8.44 1.52
N GLN A 53 -0.42 9.02 0.92
CA GLN A 53 -0.52 10.44 0.57
C GLN A 53 -1.15 11.29 1.68
N SER A 54 -1.42 10.70 2.84
CA SER A 54 -2.11 11.34 3.98
C SER A 54 -3.53 11.85 3.66
N GLU A 55 -4.19 11.28 2.63
CA GLU A 55 -5.61 11.53 2.32
C GLU A 55 -6.55 10.67 3.17
N LEU A 56 -6.04 9.56 3.72
CA LEU A 56 -6.74 8.69 4.67
C LEU A 56 -5.89 8.51 5.93
N ASN A 57 -6.53 8.45 7.09
CA ASN A 57 -5.91 7.96 8.32
C ASN A 57 -6.00 6.43 8.45
N ALA A 58 -5.33 5.85 9.45
CA ALA A 58 -5.25 4.40 9.63
C ALA A 58 -6.64 3.75 9.82
N GLN A 59 -7.51 4.37 10.62
CA GLN A 59 -8.86 3.86 10.86
C GLN A 59 -9.73 3.91 9.60
N GLU A 60 -9.62 4.99 8.81
CA GLU A 60 -10.31 5.12 7.53
C GLU A 60 -9.82 4.08 6.52
N LEU A 61 -8.50 3.87 6.43
CA LEU A 61 -7.92 2.83 5.59
C LEU A 61 -8.43 1.45 6.00
N GLU A 62 -8.40 1.11 7.29
CA GLU A 62 -8.90 -0.17 7.79
C GLU A 62 -10.36 -0.40 7.39
N ASN A 63 -11.23 0.60 7.63
CA ASN A 63 -12.64 0.54 7.27
C ASN A 63 -12.85 0.33 5.76
N GLU A 64 -12.05 1.01 4.93
CA GLU A 64 -12.06 0.85 3.48
C GLU A 64 -11.64 -0.56 3.06
N LEU A 65 -10.53 -1.07 3.59
CA LEU A 65 -9.99 -2.38 3.23
C LEU A 65 -10.85 -3.54 3.77
N LEU A 66 -11.54 -3.38 4.91
CA LEU A 66 -12.44 -4.40 5.47
C LEU A 66 -13.76 -4.58 4.69
N GLN A 67 -14.01 -3.79 3.65
CA GLN A 67 -15.22 -3.93 2.84
C GLN A 67 -15.31 -5.32 2.17
N LYS A 68 -16.51 -5.92 2.21
CA LYS A 68 -16.77 -7.29 1.72
C LYS A 68 -16.33 -7.55 0.27
N LYS A 69 -16.32 -6.52 -0.58
CA LYS A 69 -15.88 -6.63 -1.99
C LYS A 69 -14.40 -6.99 -2.12
N TYR A 70 -13.58 -6.69 -1.11
CA TYR A 70 -12.14 -6.90 -1.14
C TYR A 70 -11.71 -8.24 -0.53
N ARG A 71 -12.55 -8.85 0.31
CA ARG A 71 -12.25 -10.14 0.95
C ARG A 71 -11.79 -11.18 -0.06
N ARG A 72 -12.50 -11.30 -1.19
CA ARG A 72 -12.19 -12.26 -2.27
C ARG A 72 -10.83 -12.04 -2.96
N LEU A 73 -10.20 -10.89 -2.78
CA LEU A 73 -8.91 -10.60 -3.38
C LEU A 73 -7.76 -11.36 -2.69
N LEU A 74 -7.97 -11.79 -1.45
CA LEU A 74 -6.94 -12.42 -0.60
C LEU A 74 -7.39 -13.75 0.02
N LEU A 75 -8.64 -14.19 -0.22
CA LEU A 75 -9.21 -15.40 0.41
C LEU A 75 -8.42 -16.69 0.15
N ASP A 76 -7.77 -16.80 -1.01
CA ASP A 76 -7.03 -18.01 -1.38
C ASP A 76 -5.65 -18.07 -0.69
N ASP A 77 -5.12 -16.92 -0.27
CA ASP A 77 -3.78 -16.77 0.29
C ASP A 77 -3.78 -16.45 1.80
N VAL A 78 -4.91 -15.98 2.34
CA VAL A 78 -5.05 -15.49 3.73
C VAL A 78 -6.23 -16.15 4.43
N SER A 79 -5.95 -16.89 5.50
CA SER A 79 -6.96 -17.59 6.32
C SER A 79 -7.82 -16.65 7.16
N ASP A 80 -7.20 -15.63 7.76
CA ASP A 80 -7.89 -14.58 8.52
C ASP A 80 -7.70 -13.21 7.87
N TYR A 81 -8.70 -12.83 7.08
CA TYR A 81 -8.68 -11.57 6.34
C TYR A 81 -8.67 -10.34 7.26
N GLU A 82 -9.45 -10.36 8.35
CA GLU A 82 -9.61 -9.18 9.18
C GLU A 82 -8.32 -8.89 9.96
N ASP A 83 -7.71 -9.94 10.52
CA ASP A 83 -6.44 -9.82 11.23
C ASP A 83 -5.30 -9.44 10.29
N TYR A 84 -5.29 -9.97 9.05
CA TYR A 84 -4.32 -9.54 8.04
C TYR A 84 -4.44 -8.05 7.71
N ILE A 85 -5.66 -7.55 7.49
CA ILE A 85 -5.87 -6.12 7.17
C ILE A 85 -5.45 -5.23 8.35
N LYS A 86 -5.79 -5.57 9.59
CA LYS A 86 -5.34 -4.82 10.79
C LYS A 86 -3.82 -4.79 10.89
N SER A 87 -3.18 -5.93 10.67
CA SER A 87 -1.73 -6.05 10.67
C SER A 87 -1.08 -5.18 9.58
N LEU A 88 -1.61 -5.23 8.36
CA LEU A 88 -1.16 -4.39 7.23
C LEU A 88 -1.28 -2.90 7.57
N VAL A 89 -2.44 -2.45 8.05
CA VAL A 89 -2.66 -1.03 8.41
C VAL A 89 -1.70 -0.59 9.51
N TYR A 90 -1.50 -1.40 10.54
CA TYR A 90 -0.54 -1.12 11.60
C TYR A 90 0.89 -0.96 11.06
N TYR A 91 1.34 -1.86 10.17
CA TYR A 91 2.68 -1.76 9.58
C TYR A 91 2.83 -0.53 8.69
N LEU A 92 1.78 -0.16 7.96
CA LEU A 92 1.76 1.05 7.14
C LEU A 92 1.89 2.31 8.00
N GLU A 93 1.09 2.42 9.06
CA GLU A 93 1.16 3.53 10.01
C GLU A 93 2.55 3.63 10.67
N TYR A 94 3.08 2.49 11.12
CA TYR A 94 4.43 2.42 11.68
C TYR A 94 5.49 2.91 10.69
N SER A 95 5.43 2.47 9.43
CA SER A 95 6.40 2.81 8.39
C SER A 95 6.32 4.28 8.00
N VAL A 96 5.11 4.83 7.84
CA VAL A 96 4.90 6.25 7.55
C VAL A 96 5.44 7.14 8.67
N SER A 97 5.17 6.77 9.93
CA SER A 97 5.69 7.49 11.11
C SER A 97 7.22 7.43 11.18
N ARG A 98 7.81 6.26 10.94
CA ARG A 98 9.26 6.04 11.01
C ARG A 98 10.02 6.81 9.92
N TYR A 99 9.52 6.81 8.69
CA TYR A 99 10.22 7.37 7.53
C TYR A 99 9.66 8.72 7.07
N ASN A 100 8.73 9.31 7.83
CA ASN A 100 8.05 10.58 7.51
C ASN A 100 7.57 10.65 6.06
N ILE A 101 6.89 9.59 5.62
CA ILE A 101 6.44 9.39 4.23
C ILE A 101 5.22 10.29 3.98
N ARG A 102 5.44 11.60 3.87
CA ARG A 102 4.38 12.57 3.52
C ARG A 102 4.40 12.97 2.05
N TYR A 103 5.54 12.79 1.37
CA TYR A 103 5.71 13.17 -0.04
C TYR A 103 6.66 12.23 -0.79
N PRO A 104 6.14 11.23 -1.50
CA PRO A 104 6.94 10.24 -2.24
C PRO A 104 7.59 10.83 -3.49
N TYR A 105 6.93 11.82 -4.09
CA TYR A 105 7.44 12.55 -5.26
C TYR A 105 8.45 13.64 -4.87
N PHE A 106 8.66 13.87 -3.57
CA PHE A 106 9.66 14.79 -3.09
C PHE A 106 10.95 14.00 -2.89
N ASP A 107 11.78 14.02 -3.93
CA ASP A 107 13.08 13.36 -4.01
C ASP A 107 13.93 13.63 -2.75
N SER A 108 13.91 12.68 -1.80
CA SER A 108 14.69 12.75 -0.57
C SER A 108 16.20 12.65 -0.82
N LYS A 109 16.63 12.40 -2.06
CA LYS A 109 18.05 12.42 -2.45
C LYS A 109 18.67 13.83 -2.48
N ARG A 110 17.90 14.90 -2.26
CA ARG A 110 18.45 16.27 -2.19
C ARG A 110 18.95 16.72 -0.82
N ALA A 111 19.05 15.83 0.18
CA ALA A 111 19.59 16.21 1.49
C ALA A 111 21.12 16.04 1.64
N ASN A 112 21.84 15.56 0.60
CA ASN A 112 23.31 15.43 0.63
C ASN A 112 24.05 16.21 -0.47
N ASP A 113 23.34 16.98 -1.31
CA ASP A 113 23.98 17.90 -2.27
C ASP A 113 23.97 19.33 -1.71
N VAL A 114 24.75 19.55 -0.65
CA VAL A 114 25.26 20.89 -0.32
C VAL A 114 26.75 20.76 -0.05
N ILE A 115 27.52 21.20 -1.05
CA ILE A 115 28.97 21.44 -1.02
C ILE A 115 29.27 22.57 -0.05
#